data_AF-A0A2D5ZC21-F1
#
_entry.id   AF-A0A2D5ZC21-F1
#
_cell.length_a   1.000
_cell.length_b   1.000
_cell.length_c   1.000
_cell.angle_alpha   90.00
_cell.angle_beta   90.00
_cell.angle_gamma   90.00
#
_symmetry.space_group_name_H-M   'P 1'
#
loop_
_entity.id
_entity.type
_entity.pdbx_description
1 polymer ?
#
loop_
_entity_poly.entity_id
_entity_poly.type
_entity_poly.pdbx_seq_one_letter_code
_entity_poly.pdbx_strand_id
1 'polypeptide(L)'
;MARFNFRYDAVLRQRQAAENECQRDLARSLRERMVLQTQLRSMHQSITDSRHALADGLVGRVAMDRVAHFARSSGQFTVRAQQFVMRLAALEKQIQQDQHRLAEVTRARKALDVLRDRDESKWRRGQRRLEGARLDEAAIQRFGREGGLEHA
;
A
#
# COMPACT_ATOMS: atom_id res chain seq x y z
N MET A 1 31.26 20.69 -3.62
CA MET A 1 30.93 19.45 -4.34
C MET A 1 29.69 19.68 -5.18
N ALA A 2 29.71 19.31 -6.46
CA ALA A 2 28.51 19.42 -7.30
C ALA A 2 27.41 18.47 -6.77
N ARG A 3 26.14 18.90 -6.80
CA ARG A 3 24.98 18.07 -6.42
C ARG A 3 24.28 17.53 -7.66
N PHE A 4 23.82 16.29 -7.61
CA PHE A 4 22.98 15.71 -8.67
C PHE A 4 21.56 16.28 -8.58
N ASN A 5 21.08 16.86 -9.67
CA ASN A 5 19.71 17.35 -9.81
C ASN A 5 19.00 16.56 -10.89
N PHE A 6 17.97 15.79 -10.51
CA PHE A 6 17.19 15.01 -11.47
C PHE A 6 16.13 15.90 -12.14
N ARG A 7 16.14 15.94 -13.48
CA ARG A 7 15.23 16.80 -14.27
C ARG A 7 13.75 16.55 -13.99
N TYR A 8 13.38 15.32 -13.64
CA TYR A 8 11.98 14.92 -13.42
C TYR A 8 11.62 14.74 -11.95
N ASP A 9 12.37 15.34 -11.01
CA ASP A 9 12.12 15.19 -9.58
C ASP A 9 10.71 15.62 -9.17
N ALA A 10 10.19 16.72 -9.75
CA ALA A 10 8.82 17.17 -9.50
C ALA A 10 7.77 16.14 -9.94
N VAL A 11 7.97 15.50 -11.10
CA VAL A 11 7.07 14.46 -11.61
C VAL A 11 7.17 13.22 -10.72
N LEU A 12 8.37 12.85 -10.28
CA LEU A 12 8.57 11.72 -9.38
C LEU A 12 7.82 11.92 -8.05
N ARG A 13 7.89 13.12 -7.46
CA ARG A 13 7.13 13.47 -6.25
C ARG A 13 5.62 13.41 -6.47
N GLN A 14 5.13 13.93 -7.60
CA GLN A 14 3.72 13.84 -7.96
C GLN A 14 3.26 12.37 -8.06
N ARG A 15 4.05 11.51 -8.70
CA ARG A 15 3.75 10.07 -8.84
C ARG A 15 3.78 9.35 -7.50
N GLN A 16 4.71 9.71 -6.60
CA GLN A 16 4.73 9.20 -5.24
C GLN A 16 3.47 9.61 -4.46
N ALA A 17 3.02 10.86 -4.60
CA ALA A 17 1.78 11.32 -3.96
C ALA A 17 0.56 10.53 -4.47
N ALA A 18 0.47 10.30 -5.78
CA ALA A 18 -0.61 9.50 -6.38
C ALA A 18 -0.58 8.03 -5.93
N GLU A 19 0.60 7.43 -5.78
CA GLU A 19 0.75 6.07 -5.22
C GLU A 19 0.25 6.04 -3.78
N ASN A 20 0.65 7.00 -2.96
CA ASN A 20 0.23 7.12 -1.56
C ASN A 20 -1.30 7.31 -1.44
N GLU A 21 -1.91 8.06 -2.34
CA GLU A 21 -3.37 8.22 -2.42
C GLU A 21 -4.05 6.88 -2.72
N CYS A 22 -3.60 6.16 -3.75
CA CYS A 22 -4.15 4.84 -4.09
C CYS A 22 -3.99 3.82 -2.94
N GLN A 23 -2.86 3.87 -2.22
CA GLN A 23 -2.65 3.03 -1.03
C GLN A 23 -3.64 3.36 0.09
N ARG A 24 -3.94 4.64 0.31
CA ARG A 24 -4.92 5.08 1.32
C ARG A 24 -6.33 4.64 0.96
N ASP A 25 -6.70 4.74 -0.31
CA ASP A 25 -8.00 4.29 -0.81
C ASP A 25 -8.16 2.79 -0.64
N LEU A 26 -7.17 1.99 -1.07
CA LEU A 26 -7.16 0.55 -0.86
C LEU A 26 -7.25 0.19 0.64
N ALA A 27 -6.49 0.87 1.49
CA ALA A 27 -6.54 0.66 2.94
C ALA A 27 -7.91 0.97 3.54
N ARG A 28 -8.62 1.99 3.01
CA ARG A 28 -9.99 2.31 3.41
C ARG A 28 -10.94 1.18 3.04
N SER A 29 -10.88 0.70 1.80
CA SER A 29 -11.71 -0.40 1.30
C SER A 29 -11.47 -1.70 2.11
N LEU A 30 -10.20 -2.02 2.39
CA LEU A 30 -9.83 -3.17 3.20
C LEU A 30 -10.33 -3.06 4.66
N ARG A 31 -10.28 -1.87 5.24
CA ARG A 31 -10.81 -1.63 6.59
C ARG A 31 -12.32 -1.80 6.64
N GLU A 32 -13.05 -1.27 5.66
CA GLU A 32 -14.50 -1.45 5.57
C GLU A 32 -14.87 -2.93 5.46
N ARG A 33 -14.12 -3.70 4.68
CA ARG A 33 -14.30 -5.15 4.54
C ARG A 33 -14.15 -5.86 5.88
N MET A 34 -13.09 -5.55 6.61
CA MET A 34 -12.82 -6.11 7.93
C MET A 34 -13.95 -5.80 8.92
N VAL A 35 -14.48 -4.58 8.90
CA VAL A 35 -15.62 -4.18 9.75
C VAL A 35 -16.86 -5.00 9.42
N LEU A 36 -17.23 -5.11 8.13
CA LEU A 36 -18.39 -5.89 7.69
C LEU A 36 -18.25 -7.39 8.02
N GLN A 37 -17.06 -7.96 7.83
CA GLN A 37 -16.79 -9.35 8.19
C GLN A 37 -16.91 -9.59 9.71
N THR A 38 -16.45 -8.63 10.51
CA THR A 38 -16.56 -8.70 11.98
C THR A 38 -18.02 -8.61 12.42
N GLN A 39 -18.80 -7.70 11.83
CA GLN A 39 -20.23 -7.58 12.08
C GLN A 39 -21.00 -8.86 11.71
N LEU A 40 -20.69 -9.45 10.55
CA LEU A 40 -21.30 -10.71 10.11
C LEU A 40 -20.98 -11.86 11.07
N ARG A 41 -19.72 -11.96 11.52
CA ARG A 41 -19.29 -12.98 12.49
C ARG A 41 -19.97 -12.80 13.85
N SER A 42 -20.03 -11.56 14.35
CA SER A 42 -20.71 -11.25 15.61
C SER A 42 -22.20 -11.61 15.55
N MET A 43 -22.87 -11.26 14.46
CA MET A 43 -24.28 -11.62 14.25
C MET A 43 -24.47 -13.14 14.19
N HIS A 44 -23.59 -13.86 13.51
CA HIS A 44 -23.64 -15.32 13.46
C HIS A 44 -23.47 -15.94 14.85
N GLN A 45 -22.54 -15.43 15.66
CA GLN A 45 -22.37 -15.87 17.05
C GLN A 45 -23.64 -15.63 17.87
N SER A 46 -24.23 -14.43 17.79
CA SER A 46 -25.46 -14.11 18.51
C SER A 46 -26.64 -15.01 18.11
N ILE A 47 -26.73 -15.43 16.84
CA ILE A 47 -27.75 -16.38 16.38
C ILE A 47 -27.52 -17.75 17.00
N THR A 48 -26.27 -18.23 16.98
CA THR A 48 -25.88 -19.52 17.57
C THR A 48 -26.18 -19.55 19.07
N ASP A 49 -25.80 -18.50 19.80
CA ASP A 49 -26.08 -18.37 21.24
C ASP A 49 -27.58 -18.33 21.52
N SER A 50 -28.34 -17.57 20.72
CA SER A 50 -29.80 -17.51 20.85
C SER A 50 -30.46 -18.86 20.56
N ARG A 51 -29.91 -19.64 19.61
CA ARG A 51 -30.40 -20.97 19.28
C ARG A 51 -30.14 -21.95 20.42
N HIS A 52 -28.97 -21.90 21.04
CA HIS A 52 -28.64 -22.72 22.21
C HIS A 52 -29.54 -22.36 23.40
N ALA A 53 -29.70 -21.08 23.71
CA ALA A 53 -30.60 -20.64 24.78
C ALA A 53 -32.07 -21.05 24.55
N LEU A 54 -32.52 -21.05 23.29
CA LEU A 54 -33.85 -21.56 22.95
C LEU A 54 -33.92 -23.08 23.16
N ALA A 55 -32.93 -23.84 22.69
CA ALA A 55 -32.89 -25.30 22.86
C ALA A 55 -32.93 -25.72 24.33
N ASP A 56 -32.15 -25.05 25.18
CA ASP A 56 -32.15 -25.29 26.63
C ASP A 56 -33.51 -24.97 27.26
N GLY A 57 -34.17 -23.90 26.81
CA GLY A 57 -35.49 -23.49 27.28
C GLY A 57 -36.67 -24.31 26.74
N LEU A 58 -36.42 -25.21 25.78
CA LEU A 58 -37.43 -26.14 25.24
C LEU A 58 -37.51 -27.45 26.04
N VAL A 59 -36.60 -27.67 27.00
CA VAL A 59 -36.66 -28.80 27.93
C VAL A 59 -37.55 -28.42 29.13
N GLY A 60 -38.70 -29.08 29.28
CA GLY A 60 -39.66 -28.82 30.37
C GLY A 60 -40.83 -27.91 29.95
N ARG A 61 -41.15 -26.88 30.75
CA ARG A 61 -42.28 -25.97 30.46
C ARG A 61 -41.90 -24.99 29.36
N VAL A 62 -42.42 -25.21 28.15
CA VAL A 62 -42.11 -24.39 26.98
C VAL A 62 -42.74 -23.00 27.08
N ALA A 63 -41.90 -21.97 27.00
CA ALA A 63 -42.30 -20.57 26.92
C ALA A 63 -42.50 -20.17 25.44
N MET A 64 -43.76 -20.22 24.97
CA MET A 64 -44.12 -19.97 23.55
C MET A 64 -43.83 -18.55 23.07
N ASP A 65 -43.81 -17.58 23.98
CA ASP A 65 -43.38 -16.20 23.76
C ASP A 65 -41.92 -16.10 23.30
N ARG A 66 -41.03 -16.90 23.89
CA ARG A 66 -39.60 -16.96 23.51
C ARG A 66 -39.38 -17.57 22.13
N VAL A 67 -40.15 -18.61 21.80
CA VAL A 67 -40.13 -19.24 20.47
C VAL A 67 -40.59 -18.25 19.40
N ALA A 68 -41.70 -17.55 19.64
CA ALA A 68 -42.22 -16.54 18.71
C ALA A 68 -41.27 -15.35 18.53
N HIS A 69 -40.59 -14.93 19.60
CA HIS A 69 -39.55 -13.90 19.53
C HIS A 69 -38.37 -14.36 18.66
N PHE A 70 -37.84 -15.57 18.90
CA PHE A 70 -36.73 -16.13 18.12
C PHE A 70 -37.07 -16.29 16.63
N ALA A 71 -38.28 -16.76 16.30
CA ALA A 71 -38.74 -16.91 14.92
C ALA A 71 -38.76 -15.56 14.18
N ARG A 72 -39.24 -14.49 14.84
CA ARG A 72 -39.24 -13.13 14.26
C ARG A 72 -37.83 -12.58 14.08
N SER A 73 -36.95 -12.73 15.07
CA SER A 73 -35.56 -12.28 14.95
C SER A 73 -34.79 -13.05 13.86
N SER A 74 -35.07 -14.34 13.68
CA SER A 74 -34.44 -15.19 12.65
C SER A 74 -34.66 -14.64 11.24
N GLY A 75 -35.88 -14.19 10.91
CA GLY A 75 -36.17 -13.56 9.62
C GLY A 75 -35.39 -12.25 9.40
N GLN A 76 -35.30 -11.40 10.43
CA GLN A 76 -34.52 -10.15 10.36
C GLN A 76 -33.02 -10.41 10.20
N PHE A 77 -32.50 -11.47 10.82
CA PHE A 77 -31.09 -11.86 10.68
C PHE A 77 -30.75 -12.27 9.25
N THR A 78 -31.59 -13.07 8.59
CA THR A 78 -31.37 -13.49 7.19
C THR A 78 -31.30 -12.29 6.25
N VAL A 79 -32.24 -11.34 6.39
CA VAL A 79 -32.26 -10.12 5.55
C VAL A 79 -31.00 -9.28 5.78
N ARG A 80 -30.60 -9.05 7.03
CA ARG A 80 -29.37 -8.30 7.36
C ARG A 80 -28.10 -9.00 6.88
N ALA A 81 -28.02 -10.31 7.02
CA ALA A 81 -26.89 -11.10 6.53
C ALA A 81 -26.76 -10.98 5.01
N GLN A 82 -27.88 -11.07 4.28
CA GLN A 82 -27.88 -10.89 2.83
C GLN A 82 -27.44 -9.47 2.43
N GLN A 83 -27.87 -8.43 3.15
CA GLN A 83 -27.40 -7.06 2.94
C GLN A 83 -25.87 -6.94 3.14
N PHE A 84 -25.31 -7.55 4.19
CA PHE A 84 -23.86 -7.55 4.39
C PHE A 84 -23.11 -8.32 3.31
N VAL A 85 -23.61 -9.46 2.87
CA VAL A 85 -23.01 -10.25 1.78
C VAL A 85 -23.00 -9.45 0.47
N MET A 86 -24.11 -8.78 0.12
CA MET A 86 -24.16 -7.93 -1.07
C MET A 86 -23.18 -6.77 -0.99
N ARG A 87 -23.08 -6.10 0.17
CA ARG A 87 -22.13 -5.02 0.38
C ARG A 87 -20.69 -5.51 0.32
N LEU A 88 -20.38 -6.67 0.90
CA LEU A 88 -19.07 -7.31 0.79
C LEU A 88 -18.72 -7.62 -0.66
N ALA A 89 -19.64 -8.20 -1.44
CA ALA A 89 -19.40 -8.49 -2.85
C ALA A 89 -19.10 -7.22 -3.67
N ALA A 90 -19.84 -6.14 -3.44
CA ALA A 90 -19.56 -4.85 -4.06
C ALA A 90 -18.18 -4.30 -3.66
N LEU A 91 -17.83 -4.43 -2.38
CA LEU A 91 -16.56 -3.95 -1.84
C LEU A 91 -15.36 -4.78 -2.35
N GLU A 92 -15.51 -6.09 -2.53
CA GLU A 92 -14.45 -6.93 -3.13
C GLU A 92 -14.15 -6.49 -4.57
N LYS A 93 -15.18 -6.16 -5.34
CA LYS A 93 -14.98 -5.58 -6.69
C LYS A 93 -14.23 -4.25 -6.62
N GLN A 94 -14.56 -3.39 -5.66
CA GLN A 94 -13.85 -2.12 -5.45
C GLN A 94 -12.39 -2.36 -5.07
N ILE A 95 -12.12 -3.28 -4.15
CA ILE A 95 -10.76 -3.65 -3.72
C ILE A 95 -9.92 -4.11 -4.92
N GLN A 96 -10.48 -4.96 -5.78
CA GLN A 96 -9.79 -5.41 -6.99
C GLN A 96 -9.45 -4.23 -7.94
N GLN A 97 -10.36 -3.27 -8.08
CA GLN A 97 -10.11 -2.06 -8.87
C GLN A 97 -9.03 -1.19 -8.25
N ASP A 98 -9.06 -0.99 -6.92
CA ASP A 98 -8.07 -0.22 -6.17
C ASP A 98 -6.69 -0.87 -6.27
N GLN A 99 -6.60 -2.20 -6.17
CA GLN A 99 -5.37 -2.97 -6.37
C GLN A 99 -4.79 -2.79 -7.77
N HIS A 100 -5.64 -2.89 -8.80
CA HIS A 100 -5.21 -2.69 -10.18
C HIS A 100 -4.69 -1.26 -10.39
N ARG A 101 -5.43 -0.25 -9.88
CA ARG A 101 -5.01 1.15 -9.97
C ARG A 101 -3.68 1.39 -9.26
N LEU A 102 -3.49 0.82 -8.07
CA LEU A 102 -2.24 0.92 -7.33
C LEU A 102 -1.08 0.28 -8.11
N ALA A 103 -1.29 -0.88 -8.73
CA ALA A 103 -0.27 -1.54 -9.55
C ALA A 103 0.19 -0.67 -10.72
N GLU A 104 -0.75 -0.05 -11.45
CA GLU A 104 -0.45 0.85 -12.57
C GLU A 104 0.33 2.09 -12.14
N VAL A 105 -0.09 2.74 -11.06
CA VAL A 105 0.60 3.93 -10.53
C VAL A 105 1.99 3.57 -10.01
N THR A 106 2.13 2.43 -9.33
CA THR A 106 3.42 1.91 -8.85
C THR A 106 4.37 1.65 -10.02
N ARG A 107 3.87 1.03 -11.11
CA ARG A 107 4.67 0.77 -12.31
C ARG A 107 5.16 2.06 -12.95
N ALA A 108 4.29 3.06 -13.08
CA ALA A 108 4.64 4.37 -13.62
C ALA A 108 5.70 5.10 -12.77
N ARG A 109 5.60 5.02 -11.44
CA ARG A 109 6.61 5.59 -10.53
C ARG A 109 7.95 4.87 -10.68
N LYS A 110 7.96 3.53 -10.64
CA LYS A 110 9.19 2.73 -10.75
C LYS A 110 9.94 2.98 -12.06
N ALA A 111 9.23 3.26 -13.15
CA ALA A 111 9.88 3.63 -14.42
C ALA A 111 10.70 4.94 -14.29
N LEU A 112 10.22 5.91 -13.51
CA LEU A 112 10.96 7.16 -13.24
C LEU A 112 12.12 6.94 -12.27
N ASP A 113 11.98 6.05 -11.28
CA ASP A 113 13.09 5.69 -10.39
C ASP A 113 14.26 5.08 -11.17
N VAL A 114 13.97 4.12 -12.07
CA VAL A 114 14.99 3.51 -12.93
C VAL A 114 15.68 4.57 -13.81
N LEU A 115 14.92 5.54 -14.32
CA LEU A 115 15.49 6.63 -15.10
C LEU A 115 16.40 7.53 -14.25
N ARG A 116 15.97 7.87 -13.03
CA ARG A 116 16.76 8.63 -12.06
C ARG A 116 18.07 7.93 -11.72
N ASP A 117 18.03 6.64 -11.40
CA ASP A 117 19.20 5.85 -11.05
C ASP A 117 20.22 5.79 -12.20
N ARG A 118 19.72 5.68 -13.44
CA ARG A 118 20.56 5.70 -14.64
C ARG A 118 21.23 7.05 -14.83
N ASP A 119 20.49 8.15 -14.68
CA ASP A 119 21.02 9.51 -14.82
C ASP A 119 22.01 9.85 -13.70
N GLU A 120 21.72 9.43 -12.47
CA GLU A 120 22.63 9.59 -11.34
C GLU A 120 23.94 8.82 -11.58
N SER A 121 23.85 7.58 -12.05
CA SER A 121 25.01 6.76 -12.39
C SER A 121 25.87 7.41 -13.48
N LYS A 122 25.24 8.00 -14.51
CA LYS A 122 25.96 8.74 -15.57
C LYS A 122 26.66 9.97 -15.00
N TRP A 123 25.95 10.76 -14.19
CA TRP A 123 26.50 11.96 -13.56
C TRP A 123 27.69 11.61 -12.65
N ARG A 124 27.58 10.59 -11.80
CA ARG A 124 28.67 10.11 -10.93
C ARG A 124 29.90 9.69 -11.74
N ARG A 125 29.72 8.97 -12.86
CA ARG A 125 30.84 8.61 -13.76
C ARG A 125 31.51 9.85 -14.36
N GLY A 126 30.71 10.84 -14.77
CA GLY A 126 31.23 12.12 -15.26
C GLY A 126 32.04 12.88 -14.21
N GLN A 127 31.54 12.97 -12.97
CA GLN A 127 32.26 13.60 -11.86
C GLN A 127 33.59 12.89 -11.56
N ARG A 128 33.58 11.55 -11.47
CA ARG A 128 34.81 10.77 -11.25
C ARG A 128 35.85 11.00 -12.36
N ARG A 129 35.41 11.13 -13.61
CA ARG A 129 36.31 11.41 -14.74
C ARG A 129 36.92 12.81 -14.66
N LEU A 130 36.12 13.82 -14.27
CA LEU A 130 36.61 15.19 -14.08
C LEU A 130 37.58 15.30 -12.89
N GLU A 131 37.27 14.62 -11.80
CA GLU A 131 38.15 14.56 -10.62
C GLU A 131 39.47 13.84 -10.95
N GLY A 132 39.41 12.71 -11.66
CA GLY A 132 40.60 12.00 -12.15
C GLY A 132 41.49 12.90 -13.02
N ALA A 133 40.91 13.58 -14.02
CA ALA A 133 41.67 14.47 -14.89
C ALA A 133 42.38 15.60 -14.12
N ARG A 134 41.71 16.17 -13.09
CA ARG A 134 42.32 17.21 -12.23
C ARG A 134 43.46 16.67 -11.38
N LEU A 135 43.35 15.43 -10.89
CA LEU A 135 44.42 14.78 -10.14
C LEU A 135 45.62 14.49 -11.04
N ASP A 136 45.38 14.02 -12.26
CA ASP A 136 46.43 13.78 -13.26
C ASP A 136 47.15 15.08 -13.64
N GLU A 137 46.41 16.16 -13.89
CA GLU A 137 46.98 17.49 -14.16
C GLU A 137 47.83 17.99 -12.98
N ALA A 138 47.34 17.83 -11.74
CA ALA A 138 48.09 18.22 -10.54
C ALA A 138 49.37 17.38 -10.36
N ALA A 139 49.32 16.09 -10.69
CA ALA A 139 50.49 15.21 -10.66
C ALA A 139 51.53 15.64 -11.71
N ILE A 140 51.12 15.91 -12.96
CA ILE A 140 52.01 16.39 -14.02
C ILE A 140 52.67 17.73 -13.64
N GLN A 141 51.90 18.68 -13.08
CA GLN A 141 52.44 19.96 -12.63
C GLN A 141 53.47 19.79 -11.49
N ARG A 142 53.24 18.84 -10.59
CA ARG A 142 54.18 18.54 -9.50
C ARG A 142 55.46 17.90 -10.02
N PHE A 143 55.36 16.88 -10.87
CA PHE A 143 56.52 16.25 -11.50
C PHE A 143 57.32 17.24 -12.35
N GLY A 144 56.66 18.15 -13.07
CA GLY A 144 57.34 19.20 -13.83
C GLY A 144 58.11 20.21 -12.97
N ARG A 145 57.66 20.46 -11.73
CA ARG A 145 58.38 21.31 -10.77
C ARG A 145 59.56 20.60 -10.12
N GLU A 146 59.44 19.31 -9.83
CA GLU A 146 60.50 18.51 -9.21
C GLU A 146 61.61 18.16 -10.24
N GLY A 147 61.26 17.79 -11.47
CA GLY A 147 62.22 17.51 -12.55
C GLY A 147 62.90 18.74 -13.16
N GLY A 148 62.32 19.94 -12.98
CA GLY A 148 62.94 21.20 -13.38
C GLY A 148 64.08 21.66 -12.44
N LEU A 149 64.21 21.04 -11.25
CA LEU A 149 65.26 21.36 -10.27
C LEU A 149 66.52 20.50 -10.42
N GLU A 150 66.50 19.41 -11.21
CA GLU A 150 67.69 18.58 -11.48
C GLU A 150 68.51 19.05 -12.71
N HIS A 151 68.01 20.04 -13.46
CA HIS A 151 68.67 20.58 -14.67
C HIS A 151 69.03 22.08 -14.59
N ALA A 152 69.03 22.67 -13.39
CA ALA A 152 69.52 24.04 -13.13
C ALA A 152 70.74 23.99 -12.20
#